data_AF-A0A7S4DMX7-F1
#
_entry.id   AF-A0A7S4DMX7-F1
#
_cell.length_a   1.000
_cell.length_b   1.000
_cell.length_c   1.000
_cell.angle_alpha   90.00
_cell.angle_beta   90.00
_cell.angle_gamma   90.00
#
_symmetry.space_group_name_H-M   'P 1'
#
loop_
_entity.id
_entity.type
_entity.pdbx_description
1 polymer ?
#
loop_
_entity_poly.entity_id
_entity_poly.type
_entity_poly.pdbx_seq_one_letter_code
_entity_poly.pdbx_strand_id
1 'polypeptide(L)'
;GRKMEVGRELSQVRSGCDSTAPPRPGDVEMIGSDPATSMVVVPPQPDDLKAIYLLRQMDELLRKRSMKKSFDDLILAGNDSLRLIQASRYEIFVRARNKPSTAFDTLAKHLPEGAKATIHDYAMAQARRDPRLQGDGRNYVFGNFSLIVNYDPVLAQAPHIDLLAPNYQFGLMLTDMSPGTLFHEPTEWKEDSGGTAAYPAHIRTVGALLHTWRAQGCGEPPTKLVEALEQESRVRDLLTDYGDVLAPYALLSKNMRSRPSLKTGSLLSLPGSVVHAGPRTSGFRAVIFFSAWPEGSEVAEYDPDTQYTGVLLSAQLVCLMWSQVGVGEAERRYLLSVLATHIEDCHVKGMWTHFDQGEFSECIHRLERGQFPRKTPTRSAYLDSCAKRPALCGSWVPFGRGPDTVDMRGLTRVSADGLWTMWDNAAYEVVIYRRRDGRVILHYPFWKDAKTGKEFWEGLDHGDNYRLEMDDADDNDNGRRLFDGTNGSLMSTEGDVIQCGTRKRPAATKRRLVNSEESSSNQRNRINTARKKRASRR
;
A
#
# COMPACT_ATOMS: atom_id res chain seq x y z
N GLY A 1 -14.09 -60.24 -30.73
CA GLY A 1 -13.98 -58.94 -30.05
C GLY A 1 -13.11 -59.12 -28.82
N ARG A 2 -11.97 -58.44 -28.77
CA ARG A 2 -10.91 -58.64 -27.76
C ARG A 2 -11.35 -58.11 -26.38
N LYS A 3 -11.27 -58.97 -25.36
CA LYS A 3 -11.23 -58.61 -23.94
C LYS A 3 -9.83 -58.11 -23.60
N MET A 4 -9.72 -57.04 -22.82
CA MET A 4 -8.50 -56.72 -22.07
C MET A 4 -8.85 -56.66 -20.58
N GLU A 5 -8.36 -57.65 -19.85
CA GLU A 5 -8.00 -57.54 -18.44
C GLU A 5 -6.64 -56.85 -18.35
N VAL A 6 -6.50 -55.88 -17.45
CA VAL A 6 -5.21 -55.56 -16.82
C VAL A 6 -5.48 -55.26 -15.36
N GLY A 7 -5.14 -56.22 -14.51
CA GLY A 7 -4.75 -55.94 -13.13
C GLY A 7 -3.23 -55.88 -13.04
N ARG A 8 -2.71 -54.94 -12.25
CA ARG A 8 -1.44 -55.12 -11.53
C ARG A 8 -1.38 -54.18 -10.33
N GLU A 9 -1.16 -54.82 -9.19
CA GLU A 9 -0.80 -54.26 -7.88
C GLU A 9 0.48 -53.42 -7.95
N LEU A 10 0.61 -52.43 -7.06
CA LEU A 10 1.88 -52.06 -6.43
C LEU A 10 1.62 -51.42 -5.05
N SER A 11 1.85 -52.25 -4.03
CA SER A 11 2.55 -52.01 -2.75
C SER A 11 2.49 -50.63 -2.06
N GLN A 12 1.93 -50.68 -0.84
CA GLN A 12 2.48 -50.14 0.42
C GLN A 12 3.45 -48.94 0.36
N VAL A 13 2.94 -47.80 0.83
CA VAL A 13 3.70 -46.86 1.67
C VAL A 13 2.87 -46.59 2.93
N ARG A 14 3.31 -47.13 4.06
CA ARG A 14 2.86 -46.71 5.40
C ARG A 14 3.91 -45.77 6.00
N SER A 15 3.38 -44.70 6.62
CA SER A 15 3.82 -44.07 7.87
C SER A 15 4.19 -42.58 7.75
N GLY A 16 3.51 -41.78 8.58
CA GLY A 16 3.86 -40.39 8.90
C GLY A 16 2.65 -39.46 9.08
N CYS A 17 2.01 -39.52 10.26
CA CYS A 17 1.14 -38.51 10.92
C CYS A 17 -0.05 -37.88 10.15
N ASP A 18 -1.18 -37.53 10.77
CA ASP A 18 -2.03 -38.16 11.78
C ASP A 18 -3.37 -37.41 11.72
N SER A 19 -4.49 -38.14 11.86
CA SER A 19 -5.89 -37.65 11.94
C SER A 19 -6.50 -36.94 10.70
N THR A 20 -7.06 -37.72 9.77
CA THR A 20 -8.04 -37.26 8.76
C THR A 20 -9.49 -37.61 9.13
N ALA A 21 -9.76 -37.89 10.41
CA ALA A 21 -11.15 -37.98 10.83
C ALA A 21 -11.80 -36.60 10.65
N PRO A 22 -12.86 -36.46 9.84
CA PRO A 22 -13.55 -35.18 9.73
C PRO A 22 -14.01 -34.78 11.14
N PRO A 23 -13.80 -33.52 11.56
CA PRO A 23 -14.24 -33.05 12.88
C PRO A 23 -15.72 -33.39 13.06
N ARG A 24 -16.12 -33.78 14.29
CA ARG A 24 -17.53 -34.04 14.55
C ARG A 24 -18.31 -32.75 14.30
N PRO A 25 -19.57 -32.81 13.82
CA PRO A 25 -20.40 -31.62 13.70
C PRO A 25 -20.42 -30.86 15.03
N GLY A 26 -19.86 -29.65 15.05
CA GLY A 26 -19.77 -28.80 16.25
C GLY A 26 -18.36 -28.59 16.81
N ASP A 27 -17.36 -29.36 16.39
CA ASP A 27 -15.99 -29.17 16.88
C ASP A 27 -15.33 -27.95 16.24
N VAL A 28 -14.57 -27.20 17.04
CA VAL A 28 -13.74 -26.10 16.58
C VAL A 28 -12.58 -26.68 15.77
N GLU A 29 -12.37 -26.17 14.57
CA GLU A 29 -11.33 -26.65 13.67
C GLU A 29 -10.17 -25.66 13.62
N MET A 30 -8.95 -26.13 13.89
CA MET A 30 -7.73 -25.34 13.68
C MET A 30 -7.09 -25.67 12.34
N ILE A 31 -6.62 -24.64 11.65
CA ILE A 31 -6.13 -24.71 10.27
C ILE A 31 -4.75 -24.04 10.23
N GLY A 32 -3.72 -24.86 10.14
CA GLY A 32 -2.32 -24.43 10.17
C GLY A 32 -1.47 -25.43 10.94
N SER A 33 -0.15 -25.32 10.79
CA SER A 33 0.83 -26.16 11.49
C SER A 33 1.20 -25.61 12.86
N ASP A 34 1.22 -24.29 13.03
CA ASP A 34 1.53 -23.63 14.30
C ASP A 34 0.23 -23.10 14.95
N PRO A 35 -0.16 -23.58 16.14
CA PRO A 35 -1.33 -23.07 16.87
C PRO A 35 -1.36 -21.55 17.09
N ALA A 36 -0.21 -20.88 17.20
CA ALA A 36 -0.13 -19.44 17.45
C ALA A 36 -0.56 -18.61 16.22
N THR A 37 -0.24 -19.10 15.02
CA THR A 37 -0.52 -18.44 13.73
C THR A 37 -1.68 -19.09 12.97
N SER A 38 -2.17 -20.24 13.44
CA SER A 38 -3.27 -20.99 12.83
C SER A 38 -4.56 -20.18 12.77
N MET A 39 -5.34 -20.44 11.74
CA MET A 39 -6.71 -19.95 11.64
C MET A 39 -7.65 -20.91 12.37
N VAL A 40 -8.74 -20.39 12.92
CA VAL A 40 -9.75 -21.18 13.62
C VAL A 40 -11.10 -21.03 12.94
N VAL A 41 -11.75 -22.15 12.60
CA VAL A 41 -13.13 -22.19 12.14
C VAL A 41 -14.01 -22.70 13.27
N VAL A 42 -14.97 -21.87 13.64
CA VAL A 42 -15.97 -22.18 14.67
C VAL A 42 -17.32 -22.39 13.97
N PRO A 43 -17.81 -23.63 13.82
CA PRO A 43 -19.09 -23.91 13.19
C PRO A 43 -20.26 -23.55 14.13
N PRO A 44 -21.45 -23.23 13.58
CA PRO A 44 -22.66 -23.03 14.39
C PRO A 44 -23.07 -24.35 15.07
N GLN A 45 -23.67 -24.23 16.26
CA GLN A 45 -24.22 -25.32 17.06
C GLN A 45 -25.74 -25.47 16.87
N PRO A 46 -26.32 -26.62 17.24
CA PRO A 46 -27.77 -26.83 17.22
C PRO A 46 -28.56 -25.80 18.03
N ASP A 47 -28.01 -25.22 19.09
CA ASP A 47 -28.70 -24.24 19.93
C ASP A 47 -28.69 -22.81 19.35
N ASP A 48 -27.96 -22.60 18.25
CA ASP A 48 -27.75 -21.28 17.63
C ASP A 48 -28.88 -20.87 16.67
N LEU A 49 -29.98 -21.63 16.59
CA LEU A 49 -31.05 -21.49 15.58
C LEU A 49 -31.61 -20.06 15.49
N LYS A 50 -31.81 -19.39 16.62
CA LYS A 50 -32.35 -18.03 16.65
C LYS A 50 -31.40 -17.03 15.97
N ALA A 51 -30.11 -17.11 16.29
CA ALA A 51 -29.11 -16.21 15.71
C ALA A 51 -28.93 -16.50 14.21
N ILE A 52 -28.84 -17.79 13.83
CA ILE A 52 -28.74 -18.21 12.42
C ILE A 52 -29.93 -17.71 11.61
N TYR A 53 -31.15 -17.80 12.15
CA TYR A 53 -32.36 -17.31 11.49
C TYR A 53 -32.28 -15.80 11.23
N LEU A 54 -31.84 -15.00 12.20
CA LEU A 54 -31.66 -13.55 12.04
C LEU A 54 -30.56 -13.20 11.03
N LEU A 55 -29.45 -13.94 11.03
CA LEU A 55 -28.38 -13.76 10.04
C LEU A 55 -28.89 -14.02 8.61
N ARG A 56 -29.72 -15.06 8.41
CA ARG A 56 -30.34 -15.37 7.11
C ARG A 56 -31.32 -14.29 6.66
N GLN A 57 -32.18 -13.79 7.55
CA GLN A 57 -33.07 -12.67 7.22
C GLN A 57 -32.27 -11.42 6.81
N MET A 58 -31.17 -11.14 7.50
CA MET A 58 -30.30 -10.02 7.14
C MET A 58 -29.63 -10.24 5.77
N ASP A 59 -29.16 -11.44 5.45
CA ASP A 59 -28.63 -11.78 4.13
C ASP A 59 -29.67 -11.52 3.02
N GLU A 60 -30.91 -11.98 3.21
CA GLU A 60 -32.02 -11.75 2.28
C GLU A 60 -32.34 -10.27 2.07
N LEU A 61 -32.33 -9.47 3.15
CA LEU A 61 -32.53 -8.02 3.08
C LEU A 61 -31.42 -7.32 2.30
N LEU A 62 -30.17 -7.69 2.56
CA LEU A 62 -29.00 -7.10 1.92
C LEU A 62 -28.98 -7.37 0.42
N ARG A 63 -29.48 -8.52 -0.05
CA ARG A 63 -29.58 -8.86 -1.48
C ARG A 63 -30.55 -7.97 -2.27
N LYS A 64 -31.47 -7.27 -1.59
CA LYS A 64 -32.46 -6.42 -2.27
C LYS A 64 -31.75 -5.23 -2.92
N ARG A 65 -32.04 -4.98 -4.20
CA ARG A 65 -31.51 -3.81 -4.95
C ARG A 65 -31.83 -2.48 -4.27
N SER A 66 -32.99 -2.39 -3.60
CA SER A 66 -33.39 -1.21 -2.82
C SER A 66 -32.43 -0.92 -1.66
N MET A 67 -31.84 -1.96 -1.06
CA MET A 67 -30.89 -1.79 0.04
C MET A 67 -29.57 -1.22 -0.47
N LYS A 68 -29.04 -1.76 -1.58
CA LYS A 68 -27.84 -1.18 -2.24
C LYS A 68 -28.05 0.31 -2.57
N LYS A 69 -29.20 0.64 -3.18
CA LYS A 69 -29.53 2.04 -3.49
C LYS A 69 -29.59 2.90 -2.23
N SER A 70 -30.21 2.41 -1.14
CA SER A 70 -30.25 3.14 0.13
C SER A 70 -28.85 3.40 0.70
N PHE A 71 -27.91 2.46 0.53
CA PHE A 71 -26.52 2.66 0.93
C PHE A 71 -25.81 3.70 0.06
N ASP A 72 -26.00 3.64 -1.26
CA ASP A 72 -25.48 4.66 -2.18
C ASP A 72 -26.00 6.06 -1.81
N ASP A 73 -27.30 6.19 -1.54
CA ASP A 73 -27.94 7.45 -1.14
C ASP A 73 -27.38 7.99 0.20
N LEU A 74 -27.13 7.11 1.17
CA LEU A 74 -26.52 7.47 2.46
C LEU A 74 -25.07 7.95 2.31
N ILE A 75 -24.28 7.30 1.47
CA ILE A 75 -22.90 7.73 1.17
C ILE A 75 -22.92 9.11 0.51
N LEU A 76 -23.81 9.32 -0.48
CA LEU A 76 -23.96 10.61 -1.15
C LEU A 76 -24.41 11.73 -0.21
N ALA A 77 -25.21 11.39 0.82
CA ALA A 77 -25.60 12.31 1.87
C ALA A 77 -24.50 12.59 2.90
N GLY A 78 -23.31 11.98 2.76
CA GLY A 78 -22.19 12.17 3.68
C GLY A 78 -22.34 11.42 5.00
N ASN A 79 -23.11 10.33 5.04
CA ASN A 79 -23.20 9.49 6.23
C ASN A 79 -21.86 8.79 6.46
N ASP A 80 -21.21 9.13 7.56
CA ASP A 80 -19.88 8.67 7.94
C ASP A 80 -19.91 7.34 8.73
N SER A 81 -21.08 6.71 8.90
CA SER A 81 -21.23 5.36 9.50
C SER A 81 -21.36 4.25 8.45
N LEU A 82 -21.22 4.62 7.18
CA LEU A 82 -21.20 3.75 6.02
C LEU A 82 -20.21 4.32 5.03
N ARG A 83 -19.46 3.46 4.36
CA ARG A 83 -18.59 3.89 3.26
C ARG A 83 -18.38 2.81 2.23
N LEU A 84 -17.80 3.22 1.11
CA LEU A 84 -17.29 2.32 0.09
C LEU A 84 -15.80 2.08 0.35
N ILE A 85 -15.42 0.83 0.59
CA ILE A 85 -14.03 0.39 0.73
C ILE A 85 -13.55 -0.31 -0.56
N GLN A 86 -12.28 -0.74 -0.59
CA GLN A 86 -11.63 -1.31 -1.76
C GLN A 86 -12.41 -2.47 -2.40
N ALA A 87 -12.31 -2.59 -3.73
CA ALA A 87 -13.16 -3.45 -4.57
C ALA A 87 -14.67 -3.20 -4.46
N SER A 88 -15.07 -1.94 -4.27
CA SER A 88 -16.48 -1.50 -4.30
C SER A 88 -17.36 -2.22 -3.27
N ARG A 89 -16.82 -2.45 -2.09
CA ARG A 89 -17.55 -3.09 -0.99
C ARG A 89 -18.11 -2.04 -0.06
N TYR A 90 -19.25 -2.30 0.55
CA TYR A 90 -19.81 -1.44 1.58
C TYR A 90 -19.28 -1.90 2.93
N GLU A 91 -18.73 -0.98 3.71
CA GLU A 91 -18.48 -1.17 5.12
C GLU A 91 -19.48 -0.35 5.94
N ILE A 92 -20.26 -1.04 6.77
CA ILE A 92 -21.34 -0.48 7.56
C ILE A 92 -21.01 -0.69 9.02
N PHE A 93 -20.74 0.39 9.77
CA PHE A 93 -20.41 0.25 11.18
C PHE A 93 -21.63 -0.18 11.99
N VAL A 94 -21.53 -1.31 12.69
CA VAL A 94 -22.60 -1.81 13.58
C VAL A 94 -22.71 -0.91 14.81
N ARG A 95 -21.57 -0.41 15.31
CA ARG A 95 -21.45 0.60 16.36
C ARG A 95 -20.40 1.63 15.96
N ALA A 96 -20.65 2.90 16.22
CA ALA A 96 -19.68 3.98 16.05
C ALA A 96 -19.61 4.79 17.35
N ARG A 97 -18.39 5.01 17.90
CA ARG A 97 -18.16 5.58 19.24
C ARG A 97 -18.89 6.91 19.50
N ASN A 98 -19.21 7.68 18.46
CA ASN A 98 -19.76 9.03 18.58
C ASN A 98 -21.12 9.20 17.89
N LYS A 99 -21.87 8.13 17.64
CA LYS A 99 -23.14 8.23 16.90
C LYS A 99 -24.29 7.53 17.62
N PRO A 100 -25.44 8.22 17.80
CA PRO A 100 -26.63 7.61 18.38
C PRO A 100 -27.29 6.60 17.44
N SER A 101 -27.03 6.69 16.14
CA SER A 101 -27.47 5.74 15.13
C SER A 101 -26.41 5.53 14.05
N THR A 102 -26.42 4.36 13.42
CA THR A 102 -25.57 4.03 12.28
C THR A 102 -26.42 3.60 11.08
N ALA A 103 -25.80 3.53 9.89
CA ALA A 103 -26.45 3.00 8.69
C ALA A 103 -26.94 1.55 8.89
N PHE A 104 -26.32 0.79 9.81
CA PHE A 104 -26.81 -0.52 10.23
C PHE A 104 -28.22 -0.45 10.84
N ASP A 105 -28.57 0.63 11.55
CA ASP A 105 -29.88 0.75 12.19
C ASP A 105 -31.01 0.91 11.15
N THR A 106 -30.71 1.42 9.96
CA THR A 106 -31.65 1.40 8.82
C THR A 106 -32.00 -0.02 8.40
N LEU A 107 -31.01 -0.93 8.41
CA LEU A 107 -31.24 -2.35 8.15
C LEU A 107 -31.97 -3.02 9.33
N ALA A 108 -31.58 -2.70 10.57
CA ALA A 108 -32.16 -3.30 11.78
C ALA A 108 -33.67 -3.02 11.92
N LYS A 109 -34.20 -1.93 11.37
CA LYS A 109 -35.65 -1.63 11.34
C LYS A 109 -36.48 -2.69 10.59
N HIS A 110 -35.85 -3.47 9.72
CA HIS A 110 -36.50 -4.55 8.98
C HIS A 110 -36.35 -5.92 9.65
N LEU A 111 -35.67 -5.98 10.80
CA LEU A 111 -35.48 -7.18 11.59
C LEU A 111 -36.34 -7.13 12.86
N PRO A 112 -36.60 -8.28 13.51
CA PRO A 112 -37.27 -8.30 14.81
C PRO A 112 -36.56 -7.44 15.87
N GLU A 113 -37.32 -6.91 16.82
CA GLU A 113 -36.77 -6.14 17.94
C GLU A 113 -35.71 -6.96 18.69
N GLY A 114 -34.60 -6.31 19.07
CA GLY A 114 -33.46 -6.97 19.72
C GLY A 114 -32.57 -7.81 18.79
N ALA A 115 -32.83 -7.85 17.47
CA ALA A 115 -32.00 -8.61 16.52
C ALA A 115 -30.53 -8.16 16.54
N LYS A 116 -30.27 -6.85 16.57
CA LYS A 116 -28.90 -6.29 16.64
C LYS A 116 -28.13 -6.79 17.87
N ALA A 117 -28.76 -6.80 19.04
CA ALA A 117 -28.16 -7.32 20.27
C ALA A 117 -27.91 -8.83 20.17
N THR A 118 -28.90 -9.58 19.69
CA THR A 118 -28.80 -11.05 19.53
C THR A 118 -27.65 -11.43 18.59
N ILE A 119 -27.49 -10.76 17.45
CA ILE A 119 -26.41 -11.01 16.49
C ILE A 119 -25.05 -10.65 17.09
N HIS A 120 -24.96 -9.52 17.80
CA HIS A 120 -23.73 -9.08 18.45
C HIS A 120 -23.29 -10.05 19.55
N ASP A 121 -24.21 -10.50 20.40
CA ASP A 121 -23.92 -11.45 21.48
C ASP A 121 -23.54 -12.82 20.93
N TYR A 122 -24.22 -13.26 19.86
CA TYR A 122 -23.86 -14.46 19.12
C TYR A 122 -22.43 -14.39 18.54
N ALA A 123 -22.06 -13.28 17.91
CA ALA A 123 -20.71 -13.08 17.37
C ALA A 123 -19.63 -13.21 18.46
N MET A 124 -19.83 -12.56 19.61
CA MET A 124 -18.91 -12.66 20.74
C MET A 124 -18.88 -14.08 21.34
N ALA A 125 -20.03 -14.75 21.46
CA ALA A 125 -20.11 -16.12 21.96
C ALA A 125 -19.35 -17.09 21.05
N GLN A 126 -19.50 -16.96 19.73
CA GLN A 126 -18.74 -17.74 18.76
C GLN A 126 -17.24 -17.46 18.86
N ALA A 127 -16.83 -16.18 18.94
CA ALA A 127 -15.42 -15.82 19.06
C ALA A 127 -14.77 -16.41 20.33
N ARG A 128 -15.47 -16.38 21.47
CA ARG A 128 -14.98 -16.97 22.73
C ARG A 128 -14.75 -18.49 22.67
N ARG A 129 -15.25 -19.18 21.65
CA ARG A 129 -14.97 -20.61 21.44
C ARG A 129 -13.61 -20.85 20.76
N ASP A 130 -12.92 -19.81 20.32
CA ASP A 130 -11.54 -19.91 19.90
C ASP A 130 -10.66 -20.29 21.11
N PRO A 131 -9.98 -21.46 21.09
CA PRO A 131 -9.20 -21.93 22.23
C PRO A 131 -8.04 -20.99 22.59
N ARG A 132 -7.57 -20.17 21.65
CA ARG A 132 -6.44 -19.25 21.87
C ARG A 132 -6.84 -18.07 22.76
N LEU A 133 -8.10 -17.65 22.72
CA LEU A 133 -8.64 -16.62 23.62
C LEU A 133 -8.87 -17.14 25.05
N GLN A 134 -8.88 -18.46 25.24
CA GLN A 134 -9.10 -19.10 26.54
C GLN A 134 -7.78 -19.48 27.23
N GLY A 135 -6.72 -19.71 26.45
CA GLY A 135 -5.49 -20.35 26.92
C GLY A 135 -4.46 -19.43 27.58
N ASP A 136 -4.54 -18.11 27.41
CA ASP A 136 -3.51 -17.17 27.88
C ASP A 136 -3.84 -16.44 29.20
N GLY A 137 -5.00 -16.75 29.80
CA GLY A 137 -5.47 -16.16 31.06
C GLY A 137 -5.85 -14.68 30.97
N ARG A 138 -5.92 -14.09 29.78
CA ARG A 138 -6.27 -12.67 29.58
C ARG A 138 -7.76 -12.51 29.33
N ASN A 139 -8.30 -11.38 29.80
CA ASN A 139 -9.62 -10.94 29.38
C ASN A 139 -9.52 -10.24 28.03
N TYR A 140 -10.35 -10.64 27.08
CA TYR A 140 -10.44 -10.02 25.77
C TYR A 140 -11.65 -9.08 25.69
N VAL A 141 -11.40 -7.88 25.18
CA VAL A 141 -12.42 -6.90 24.82
C VAL A 141 -12.70 -7.03 23.33
N PHE A 142 -13.98 -7.01 22.95
CA PHE A 142 -14.42 -7.09 21.56
C PHE A 142 -14.87 -5.72 21.05
N GLY A 143 -14.51 -5.39 19.82
CA GLY A 143 -14.91 -4.12 19.19
C GLY A 143 -14.73 -4.11 17.68
N ASN A 144 -14.81 -2.91 17.10
CA ASN A 144 -14.71 -2.67 15.65
C ASN A 144 -15.70 -3.48 14.81
N PHE A 145 -16.93 -3.66 15.32
CA PHE A 145 -17.97 -4.39 14.60
C PHE A 145 -18.41 -3.62 13.35
N SER A 146 -18.14 -4.18 12.18
CA SER A 146 -18.61 -3.70 10.89
C SER A 146 -19.25 -4.82 10.08
N LEU A 147 -20.24 -4.48 9.26
CA LEU A 147 -20.85 -5.36 8.28
C LEU A 147 -20.24 -5.02 6.92
N ILE A 148 -19.66 -6.02 6.26
CA ILE A 148 -19.05 -5.89 4.95
C ILE A 148 -19.93 -6.56 3.91
N VAL A 149 -20.32 -5.81 2.88
CA VAL A 149 -21.25 -6.27 1.84
C VAL A 149 -20.67 -6.03 0.45
N ASN A 150 -20.67 -7.08 -0.35
CA ASN A 150 -20.24 -7.06 -1.75
C ASN A 150 -21.45 -7.43 -2.60
N TYR A 151 -21.73 -6.66 -3.66
CA TYR A 151 -22.84 -6.94 -4.58
C TYR A 151 -22.36 -7.56 -5.89
N ASP A 152 -21.18 -7.16 -6.35
CA ASP A 152 -20.58 -7.55 -7.61
C ASP A 152 -19.43 -8.55 -7.40
N PRO A 153 -18.93 -9.22 -8.45
CA PRO A 153 -17.70 -10.00 -8.35
C PRO A 153 -16.55 -9.12 -7.84
N VAL A 154 -15.87 -9.56 -6.80
CA VAL A 154 -14.73 -8.84 -6.22
C VAL A 154 -13.50 -9.74 -6.15
N LEU A 155 -12.34 -9.13 -6.38
CA LEU A 155 -11.05 -9.76 -6.13
C LEU A 155 -10.82 -9.88 -4.61
N ALA A 156 -10.08 -10.91 -4.18
CA ALA A 156 -9.68 -11.05 -2.78
C ALA A 156 -8.95 -9.80 -2.28
N GLN A 157 -9.15 -9.38 -1.04
CA GLN A 157 -8.30 -8.33 -0.48
C GLN A 157 -6.97 -8.88 0.00
N ALA A 158 -5.94 -8.02 0.02
CA ALA A 158 -4.68 -8.33 0.66
C ALA A 158 -4.83 -8.40 2.19
N PRO A 159 -4.00 -9.19 2.90
CA PRO A 159 -3.67 -8.97 4.30
C PRO A 159 -3.45 -7.49 4.61
N HIS A 160 -4.11 -6.98 5.66
CA HIS A 160 -3.81 -5.67 6.24
C HIS A 160 -2.85 -5.90 7.40
N ILE A 161 -1.99 -4.94 7.72
CA ILE A 161 -1.00 -5.03 8.81
C ILE A 161 -1.46 -4.19 10.01
N ASP A 162 -2.74 -4.33 10.35
CA ASP A 162 -3.31 -3.66 11.51
C ASP A 162 -3.62 -4.72 12.58
N LEU A 163 -3.22 -4.42 13.82
CA LEU A 163 -3.38 -5.26 15.02
C LEU A 163 -2.49 -6.53 15.02
N LEU A 164 -1.22 -6.39 15.38
CA LEU A 164 -0.34 -7.55 15.65
C LEU A 164 -0.88 -8.40 16.82
N ALA A 165 -0.41 -9.65 16.93
CA ALA A 165 -0.62 -10.44 18.13
C ALA A 165 -0.24 -9.63 19.40
N PRO A 166 -0.99 -9.74 20.51
CA PRO A 166 -2.00 -10.75 20.85
C PRO A 166 -3.44 -10.39 20.45
N ASN A 167 -3.65 -9.52 19.46
CA ASN A 167 -5.00 -9.19 18.98
C ASN A 167 -5.53 -10.27 18.03
N TYR A 168 -6.85 -10.35 17.87
CA TYR A 168 -7.52 -11.29 16.97
C TYR A 168 -8.56 -10.59 16.11
N GLN A 169 -8.76 -11.08 14.90
CA GLN A 169 -9.82 -10.63 14.00
C GLN A 169 -10.78 -11.78 13.69
N PHE A 170 -12.04 -11.42 13.44
CA PHE A 170 -13.12 -12.37 13.24
C PHE A 170 -13.97 -12.02 12.04
N GLY A 171 -14.37 -13.03 11.29
CA GLY A 171 -15.36 -12.95 10.24
C GLY A 171 -16.52 -13.91 10.51
N LEU A 172 -17.69 -13.37 10.86
CA LEU A 172 -18.92 -14.13 11.01
C LEU A 172 -19.70 -14.17 9.69
N MET A 173 -19.92 -15.36 9.15
CA MET A 173 -20.56 -15.54 7.84
C MET A 173 -22.07 -15.31 7.91
N LEU A 174 -22.58 -14.39 7.08
CA LEU A 174 -24.02 -14.17 6.91
C LEU A 174 -24.52 -14.94 5.69
N THR A 175 -23.81 -14.79 4.57
CA THR A 175 -24.11 -15.50 3.34
C THR A 175 -23.81 -16.98 3.49
N ASP A 176 -24.81 -17.81 3.19
CA ASP A 176 -24.64 -19.26 3.23
C ASP A 176 -23.68 -19.74 2.15
N MET A 177 -22.90 -20.77 2.47
CA MET A 177 -21.82 -21.25 1.62
C MET A 177 -20.88 -20.12 1.16
N SER A 178 -20.61 -19.17 2.06
CA SER A 178 -19.67 -18.09 1.83
C SER A 178 -18.24 -18.64 1.76
N PRO A 179 -17.43 -18.23 0.79
CA PRO A 179 -16.01 -18.52 0.83
C PRO A 179 -15.40 -17.86 2.09
N GLY A 180 -14.59 -18.62 2.83
CA GLY A 180 -13.80 -18.11 3.95
C GLY A 180 -12.53 -17.40 3.46
N THR A 181 -12.08 -16.37 4.18
CA THR A 181 -10.79 -15.73 3.90
C THR A 181 -9.69 -16.62 4.48
N LEU A 182 -9.15 -17.55 3.69
CA LEU A 182 -8.12 -18.45 4.22
C LEU A 182 -6.76 -17.78 4.15
N PHE A 183 -6.27 -17.29 5.28
CA PHE A 183 -4.85 -17.01 5.44
C PHE A 183 -4.18 -18.31 5.88
N HIS A 184 -3.23 -18.78 5.09
CA HIS A 184 -2.32 -19.83 5.52
C HIS A 184 -0.92 -19.25 5.44
N GLU A 185 -0.15 -19.51 6.48
CA GLU A 185 1.30 -19.39 6.46
C GLU A 185 1.80 -20.03 5.16
N PRO A 186 2.53 -19.29 4.32
CA PRO A 186 3.20 -19.87 3.18
C PRO A 186 4.15 -20.95 3.70
N THR A 187 3.76 -22.22 3.58
CA THR A 187 4.70 -23.31 3.83
C THR A 187 5.87 -23.15 2.87
N GLU A 188 7.07 -23.41 3.38
CA GLU A 188 8.35 -23.22 2.70
C GLU A 188 8.30 -23.57 1.21
N TRP A 189 9.10 -22.83 0.43
CA TRP A 189 9.30 -22.96 -1.01
C TRP A 189 9.29 -24.44 -1.46
N LYS A 190 8.13 -24.90 -1.95
CA LYS A 190 8.02 -26.20 -2.63
C LYS A 190 7.93 -25.91 -4.11
N GLU A 191 9.02 -26.18 -4.84
CA GLU A 191 8.97 -26.38 -6.28
C GLU A 191 7.92 -27.46 -6.55
N ASP A 192 6.72 -27.04 -6.96
CA ASP A 192 5.75 -27.99 -7.51
C ASP A 192 6.38 -28.51 -8.81
N SER A 193 6.70 -29.79 -8.81
CA SER A 193 7.31 -30.58 -9.91
C SER A 193 6.41 -30.70 -11.16
N GLY A 194 5.46 -29.78 -11.34
CA GLY A 194 4.42 -29.79 -12.38
C GLY A 194 4.38 -28.55 -13.29
N GLY A 195 5.42 -27.72 -13.33
CA GLY A 195 5.61 -26.73 -14.41
C GLY A 195 4.64 -25.54 -14.44
N THR A 196 3.85 -25.30 -13.39
CA THR A 196 3.15 -24.03 -13.20
C THR A 196 4.03 -23.11 -12.36
N ALA A 197 4.26 -21.89 -12.84
CA ALA A 197 5.21 -20.94 -12.25
C ALA A 197 5.00 -20.83 -10.73
N ALA A 198 5.96 -21.32 -9.96
CA ALA A 198 5.95 -21.27 -8.51
C ALA A 198 5.99 -19.80 -8.08
N TYR A 199 5.00 -19.35 -7.32
CA TYR A 199 5.06 -18.05 -6.67
C TYR A 199 5.93 -18.15 -5.41
N PRO A 200 6.75 -17.14 -5.08
CA PRO A 200 7.50 -17.13 -3.83
C PRO A 200 6.52 -17.20 -2.65
N ALA A 201 6.88 -18.01 -1.65
CA ALA A 201 6.13 -18.14 -0.41
C ALA A 201 6.07 -16.79 0.34
N HIS A 202 7.15 -16.00 0.30
CA HIS A 202 7.20 -14.66 0.88
C HIS A 202 7.94 -13.69 -0.04
N ILE A 203 7.53 -12.43 -0.08
CA ILE A 203 8.23 -11.33 -0.76
C ILE A 203 9.08 -10.60 0.28
N ARG A 204 10.22 -11.18 0.65
CA ARG A 204 11.18 -10.54 1.57
C ARG A 204 12.46 -10.07 0.89
N THR A 205 12.58 -10.33 -0.41
CA THR A 205 13.76 -10.02 -1.20
C THR A 205 13.36 -9.33 -2.49
N VAL A 206 14.29 -8.57 -3.08
CA VAL A 206 14.09 -7.96 -4.40
C VAL A 206 13.81 -9.04 -5.45
N GLY A 207 14.53 -10.17 -5.44
CA GLY A 207 14.26 -11.29 -6.34
C GLY A 207 12.81 -11.80 -6.29
N ALA A 208 12.24 -11.94 -5.08
CA ALA A 208 10.85 -12.36 -4.90
C ALA A 208 9.84 -11.29 -5.38
N LEU A 209 10.17 -10.01 -5.18
CA LEU A 209 9.39 -8.87 -5.69
C LEU A 209 9.34 -8.88 -7.23
N LEU A 210 10.49 -9.00 -7.89
CA LEU A 210 10.56 -9.00 -9.35
C LEU A 210 9.82 -10.20 -9.96
N HIS A 211 9.91 -11.38 -9.33
CA HIS A 211 9.13 -12.55 -9.74
C HIS A 211 7.63 -12.29 -9.68
N THR A 212 7.18 -11.63 -8.62
CA THR A 212 5.77 -11.25 -8.44
C THR A 212 5.30 -10.31 -9.54
N TRP A 213 6.05 -9.24 -9.83
CA TRP A 213 5.70 -8.29 -10.89
C TRP A 213 5.63 -8.95 -12.27
N ARG A 214 6.56 -9.87 -12.58
CA ARG A 214 6.52 -10.67 -13.82
C ARG A 214 5.26 -11.53 -13.88
N ALA A 215 4.93 -12.22 -12.79
CA ALA A 215 3.75 -13.08 -12.72
C ALA A 215 2.43 -12.31 -12.82
N GLN A 216 2.41 -11.04 -12.40
CA GLN A 216 1.29 -10.11 -12.56
C GLN A 216 1.21 -9.50 -13.98
N GLY A 217 2.12 -9.86 -14.88
CA GLY A 217 2.12 -9.36 -16.26
C GLY A 217 2.64 -7.93 -16.40
N CYS A 218 3.39 -7.41 -15.42
CA CYS A 218 3.98 -6.07 -15.50
C CYS A 218 5.17 -5.99 -16.48
N GLY A 219 5.56 -7.10 -17.10
CA GLY A 219 6.71 -7.17 -18.00
C GLY A 219 8.05 -7.22 -17.26
N GLU A 220 9.15 -7.17 -18.01
CA GLU A 220 10.50 -7.27 -17.45
C GLU A 220 10.93 -5.93 -16.83
N PRO A 221 11.34 -5.91 -15.54
CA PRO A 221 11.89 -4.72 -14.90
C PRO A 221 13.19 -4.26 -15.59
N PRO A 222 13.42 -2.95 -15.79
CA PRO A 222 14.69 -2.47 -16.34
C PRO A 222 15.88 -2.80 -15.41
N THR A 223 17.04 -3.14 -15.98
CA THR A 223 18.22 -3.57 -15.22
C THR A 223 18.65 -2.54 -14.17
N LYS A 224 18.68 -1.26 -14.51
CA LYS A 224 19.06 -0.19 -13.57
C LYS A 224 18.12 -0.08 -12.37
N LEU A 225 16.82 -0.35 -12.56
CA LEU A 225 15.87 -0.39 -11.45
C LEU A 225 16.16 -1.57 -10.52
N VAL A 226 16.49 -2.74 -11.06
CA VAL A 226 16.85 -3.91 -10.26
C VAL A 226 18.06 -3.62 -9.40
N GLU A 227 19.12 -3.07 -10.00
CA GLU A 227 20.34 -2.68 -9.28
C GLU A 227 20.04 -1.65 -8.17
N ALA A 228 19.22 -0.64 -8.45
CA ALA A 228 18.83 0.37 -7.47
C ALA A 228 18.02 -0.22 -6.30
N LEU A 229 17.09 -1.14 -6.58
CA LEU A 229 16.31 -1.84 -5.56
C LEU A 229 17.19 -2.69 -4.64
N GLU A 230 18.21 -3.36 -5.18
CA GLU A 230 19.13 -4.20 -4.41
C GLU A 230 20.07 -3.40 -3.50
N GLN A 231 20.43 -2.18 -3.92
CA GLN A 231 21.34 -1.29 -3.20
C GLN A 231 20.66 -0.45 -2.10
N GLU A 232 19.37 -0.14 -2.22
CA GLU A 232 18.66 0.68 -1.23
C GLU A 232 18.22 -0.15 -0.01
N SER A 233 18.89 0.05 1.13
CA SER A 233 18.62 -0.70 2.36
C SER A 233 17.17 -0.55 2.85
N ARG A 234 16.56 0.63 2.68
CA ARG A 234 15.16 0.86 3.10
C ARG A 234 14.17 -0.01 2.32
N VAL A 235 14.47 -0.38 1.08
CA VAL A 235 13.64 -1.33 0.31
C VAL A 235 13.67 -2.70 0.97
N ARG A 236 14.86 -3.15 1.42
CA ARG A 236 14.98 -4.43 2.12
C ARG A 236 14.17 -4.46 3.41
N ASP A 237 14.25 -3.40 4.21
CA ASP A 237 13.48 -3.28 5.46
C ASP A 237 11.98 -3.32 5.14
N LEU A 238 11.55 -2.52 4.17
CA LEU A 238 10.16 -2.44 3.72
C LEU A 238 9.62 -3.79 3.20
N LEU A 239 10.41 -4.54 2.42
CA LEU A 239 10.00 -5.86 1.93
C LEU A 239 10.02 -6.91 3.04
N THR A 240 10.97 -6.85 3.96
CA THR A 240 11.05 -7.77 5.10
C THR A 240 9.81 -7.65 5.97
N ASP A 241 9.38 -6.42 6.24
CA ASP A 241 8.26 -6.14 7.12
C ASP A 241 6.91 -6.29 6.41
N TYR A 242 6.82 -5.86 5.15
CA TYR A 242 5.54 -5.62 4.48
C TYR A 242 5.40 -6.22 3.09
N GLY A 243 6.46 -6.82 2.52
CA GLY A 243 6.48 -7.22 1.11
C GLY A 243 5.39 -8.21 0.71
N ASP A 244 4.94 -9.07 1.63
CA ASP A 244 3.88 -10.06 1.38
C ASP A 244 2.53 -9.44 0.98
N VAL A 245 2.32 -8.15 1.26
CA VAL A 245 1.16 -7.36 0.82
C VAL A 245 1.10 -7.20 -0.72
N LEU A 246 2.22 -7.39 -1.44
CA LEU A 246 2.29 -7.23 -2.90
C LEU A 246 1.85 -8.48 -3.70
N ALA A 247 1.76 -9.65 -3.07
CA ALA A 247 1.25 -10.89 -3.71
C ALA A 247 0.24 -11.67 -2.84
N PRO A 248 -0.83 -11.03 -2.37
CA PRO A 248 -1.81 -11.72 -1.54
C PRO A 248 -2.47 -12.89 -2.29
N TYR A 249 -2.72 -12.74 -3.59
CA TYR A 249 -3.51 -13.68 -4.38
C TYR A 249 -2.86 -15.04 -4.61
N ALA A 250 -1.53 -15.09 -4.76
CA ALA A 250 -0.82 -16.34 -4.99
C ALA A 250 -0.90 -17.25 -3.76
N LEU A 251 -0.74 -16.65 -2.57
CA LEU A 251 -0.79 -17.32 -1.28
C LEU A 251 -2.22 -17.70 -0.90
N LEU A 252 -3.18 -16.80 -1.11
CA LEU A 252 -4.59 -17.05 -0.79
C LEU A 252 -5.23 -18.10 -1.72
N SER A 253 -4.92 -18.07 -3.03
CA SER A 253 -5.59 -18.93 -4.02
C SER A 253 -5.23 -20.42 -3.89
N LYS A 254 -3.99 -20.76 -3.49
CA LYS A 254 -3.57 -22.17 -3.33
C LYS A 254 -4.31 -22.84 -2.16
N ASN A 255 -4.54 -22.08 -1.10
CA ASN A 255 -5.15 -22.57 0.14
C ASN A 255 -6.68 -22.56 0.10
N MET A 256 -7.29 -21.61 -0.62
CA MET A 256 -8.75 -21.55 -0.81
C MET A 256 -9.34 -22.72 -1.61
N ARG A 257 -8.60 -23.30 -2.56
CA ARG A 257 -9.12 -24.36 -3.45
C ARG A 257 -9.43 -25.67 -2.74
N SER A 258 -8.85 -25.91 -1.56
CA SER A 258 -8.93 -27.20 -0.88
C SER A 258 -10.05 -27.31 0.16
N ARG A 259 -10.81 -26.23 0.44
CA ARG A 259 -11.85 -26.24 1.49
C ARG A 259 -13.26 -25.92 1.00
N PRO A 260 -14.29 -26.59 1.56
CA PRO A 260 -15.68 -26.28 1.28
C PRO A 260 -16.06 -24.93 1.87
N SER A 261 -17.02 -24.25 1.23
CA SER A 261 -17.53 -22.96 1.70
C SER A 261 -18.16 -23.05 3.11
N LEU A 262 -18.10 -21.94 3.85
CA LEU A 262 -18.60 -21.83 5.22
C LEU A 262 -20.11 -21.55 5.24
N LYS A 263 -20.84 -22.17 6.17
CA LYS A 263 -22.29 -21.97 6.33
C LYS A 263 -22.59 -20.65 7.04
N THR A 264 -23.82 -20.16 6.89
CA THR A 264 -24.30 -19.03 7.73
C THR A 264 -24.14 -19.35 9.21
N GLY A 265 -23.60 -18.40 9.97
CA GLY A 265 -23.36 -18.54 11.40
C GLY A 265 -21.99 -19.12 11.75
N SER A 266 -21.24 -19.67 10.78
CA SER A 266 -19.83 -20.03 10.99
C SER A 266 -18.99 -18.77 11.23
N LEU A 267 -18.08 -18.85 12.20
CA LEU A 267 -17.13 -17.80 12.51
C LEU A 267 -15.73 -18.26 12.13
N LEU A 268 -15.00 -17.39 11.44
CA LEU A 268 -13.58 -17.52 11.16
C LEU A 268 -12.82 -16.62 12.13
N SER A 269 -11.77 -17.13 12.77
CA SER A 269 -10.85 -16.34 13.60
C SER A 269 -9.42 -16.43 13.09
N LEU A 270 -8.74 -15.30 13.10
CA LEU A 270 -7.36 -15.13 12.66
C LEU A 270 -6.54 -14.46 13.77
N PRO A 271 -5.31 -14.92 14.03
CA PRO A 271 -4.39 -14.24 14.94
C PRO A 271 -3.81 -13.00 14.27
N GLY A 272 -3.89 -11.87 14.95
CA GLY A 272 -3.46 -10.58 14.44
C GLY A 272 -4.18 -10.12 13.16
N SER A 273 -3.59 -9.11 12.54
CA SER A 273 -3.73 -8.68 11.15
C SER A 273 -4.22 -9.79 10.23
N VAL A 274 -5.36 -9.62 9.53
CA VAL A 274 -5.57 -9.94 8.10
C VAL A 274 -7.05 -9.82 7.67
N VAL A 275 -7.26 -9.00 6.62
CA VAL A 275 -8.40 -8.87 5.67
C VAL A 275 -9.77 -8.53 6.27
N HIS A 276 -10.09 -7.24 6.26
CA HIS A 276 -11.43 -6.74 6.54
C HIS A 276 -12.46 -7.24 5.53
N ALA A 277 -12.10 -7.47 4.27
CA ALA A 277 -13.07 -7.75 3.21
C ALA A 277 -12.76 -8.97 2.34
N GLY A 278 -12.78 -10.14 2.98
CA GLY A 278 -13.16 -11.39 2.33
C GLY A 278 -12.21 -11.96 1.26
N PRO A 279 -12.38 -13.24 0.92
CA PRO A 279 -11.73 -13.82 -0.25
C PRO A 279 -12.33 -13.26 -1.55
N ARG A 280 -11.77 -13.68 -2.69
CA ARG A 280 -12.37 -13.47 -4.01
C ARG A 280 -13.79 -14.05 -4.02
N THR A 281 -14.75 -13.29 -4.52
CA THR A 281 -16.13 -13.76 -4.70
C THR A 281 -16.60 -13.54 -6.13
N SER A 282 -17.41 -14.45 -6.64
CA SER A 282 -18.05 -14.34 -7.96
C SER A 282 -19.37 -13.57 -7.93
N GLY A 283 -19.80 -13.09 -6.76
CA GLY A 283 -21.05 -12.37 -6.59
C GLY A 283 -21.29 -11.96 -5.14
N PHE A 284 -22.58 -11.85 -4.79
CA PHE A 284 -23.02 -11.32 -3.51
C PHE A 284 -22.42 -12.06 -2.31
N ARG A 285 -21.92 -11.29 -1.33
CA ARG A 285 -21.41 -11.81 -0.05
C ARG A 285 -21.60 -10.77 1.05
N ALA A 286 -22.02 -11.23 2.22
CA ALA A 286 -22.08 -10.46 3.45
C ALA A 286 -21.36 -11.19 4.60
N VAL A 287 -20.58 -10.44 5.39
CA VAL A 287 -19.85 -10.92 6.57
C VAL A 287 -19.88 -9.83 7.66
N ILE A 288 -20.04 -10.23 8.92
CA ILE A 288 -19.76 -9.33 10.05
C ILE A 288 -18.30 -9.48 10.42
N PHE A 289 -17.56 -8.39 10.38
CA PHE A 289 -16.18 -8.27 10.79
C PHE A 289 -16.09 -7.62 12.17
N PHE A 290 -15.16 -8.09 13.01
CA PHE A 290 -14.86 -7.47 14.31
C PHE A 290 -13.50 -7.93 14.82
N SER A 291 -13.03 -7.31 15.91
CA SER A 291 -11.72 -7.61 16.51
C SER A 291 -11.83 -7.87 18.01
N ALA A 292 -10.84 -8.55 18.56
CA ALA A 292 -10.62 -8.67 19.99
C ALA A 292 -9.17 -8.31 20.35
N TRP A 293 -8.98 -7.73 21.54
CA TRP A 293 -7.68 -7.38 22.08
C TRP A 293 -7.68 -7.58 23.61
N PRO A 294 -6.51 -7.79 24.24
CA PRO A 294 -6.47 -7.90 25.70
C PRO A 294 -6.88 -6.60 26.38
N GLU A 295 -7.67 -6.72 27.45
CA GLU A 295 -8.09 -5.61 28.29
C GLU A 295 -6.87 -4.82 28.80
N GLY A 296 -6.96 -3.49 28.76
CA GLY A 296 -5.85 -2.60 29.16
C GLY A 296 -4.72 -2.43 28.13
N SER A 297 -4.80 -3.07 26.96
CA SER A 297 -3.83 -2.85 25.88
C SER A 297 -4.10 -1.54 25.14
N GLU A 298 -3.02 -0.87 24.72
CA GLU A 298 -3.14 0.22 23.74
C GLU A 298 -3.56 -0.37 22.39
N VAL A 299 -4.79 -0.09 22.00
CA VAL A 299 -5.29 -0.41 20.66
C VAL A 299 -4.87 0.74 19.76
N ALA A 300 -3.96 0.47 18.82
CA ALA A 300 -3.69 1.42 17.75
C ALA A 300 -5.01 1.87 17.13
N GLU A 301 -5.20 3.18 16.98
CA GLU A 301 -6.44 3.69 16.41
C GLU A 301 -6.60 3.06 15.02
N TYR A 302 -7.71 2.34 14.85
CA TYR A 302 -8.01 1.69 13.59
C TYR A 302 -8.22 2.79 12.55
N ASP A 303 -7.20 3.06 11.75
CA ASP A 303 -7.31 3.89 10.56
C ASP A 303 -7.45 2.99 9.31
N PRO A 304 -8.70 2.78 8.89
CA PRO A 304 -9.06 1.97 7.71
C PRO A 304 -8.58 2.53 6.37
N ASP A 305 -8.10 3.76 6.33
CA ASP A 305 -7.67 4.38 5.09
C ASP A 305 -6.12 4.33 5.01
N THR A 306 -5.39 4.34 6.15
CA THR A 306 -3.92 4.05 6.22
C THR A 306 -3.52 2.60 5.89
N GLN A 307 -4.46 1.79 5.42
CA GLN A 307 -4.24 0.37 5.12
C GLN A 307 -3.08 0.17 4.15
N TYR A 308 -2.00 -0.45 4.62
CA TYR A 308 -0.87 -0.92 3.80
C TYR A 308 -1.38 -1.91 2.77
N THR A 309 -1.76 -1.36 1.64
CA THR A 309 -2.28 -2.08 0.49
C THR A 309 -1.14 -2.22 -0.51
N GLY A 310 -1.26 -3.15 -1.45
CA GLY A 310 -0.29 -3.27 -2.53
C GLY A 310 -0.08 -1.94 -3.26
N VAL A 311 -1.09 -1.07 -3.27
CA VAL A 311 -1.04 0.31 -3.76
C VAL A 311 -0.15 1.21 -2.89
N LEU A 312 -0.36 1.27 -1.57
CA LEU A 312 0.51 2.09 -0.69
C LEU A 312 1.95 1.61 -0.77
N LEU A 313 2.19 0.32 -0.63
CA LEU A 313 3.55 -0.22 -0.67
C LEU A 313 4.20 0.01 -2.04
N SER A 314 3.47 -0.15 -3.14
CA SER A 314 3.98 0.20 -4.48
C SER A 314 4.25 1.69 -4.62
N ALA A 315 3.40 2.56 -4.07
CA ALA A 315 3.61 4.00 -4.08
C ALA A 315 4.83 4.40 -3.24
N GLN A 316 5.06 3.74 -2.10
CA GLN A 316 6.26 3.92 -1.29
C GLN A 316 7.52 3.48 -2.04
N LEU A 317 7.48 2.34 -2.72
CA LEU A 317 8.58 1.89 -3.59
C LEU A 317 8.83 2.90 -4.72
N VAL A 318 7.78 3.43 -5.36
CA VAL A 318 7.89 4.48 -6.37
C VAL A 318 8.62 5.70 -5.80
N CYS A 319 8.21 6.21 -4.63
CA CYS A 319 8.85 7.37 -4.01
C CYS A 319 10.29 7.10 -3.57
N LEU A 320 10.56 5.92 -2.98
CA LEU A 320 11.91 5.54 -2.56
C LEU A 320 12.88 5.44 -3.74
N MET A 321 12.40 4.95 -4.88
CA MET A 321 13.20 4.75 -6.09
C MET A 321 13.27 5.97 -6.99
N TRP A 322 12.28 6.88 -6.94
CA TRP A 322 12.07 7.93 -7.94
C TRP A 322 13.33 8.72 -8.30
N SER A 323 14.13 9.00 -7.28
CA SER A 323 15.32 9.82 -7.36
C SER A 323 16.60 9.06 -7.00
N GLN A 324 16.58 7.73 -7.08
CA GLN A 324 17.80 6.93 -6.96
C GLN A 324 18.66 7.08 -8.21
N VAL A 325 19.97 6.97 -8.02
CA VAL A 325 20.93 7.02 -9.13
C VAL A 325 20.66 5.88 -10.10
N GLY A 326 20.52 6.21 -11.39
CA GLY A 326 20.25 5.25 -12.45
C GLY A 326 18.76 4.99 -12.70
N VAL A 327 17.86 5.50 -11.85
CA VAL A 327 16.41 5.41 -12.06
C VAL A 327 15.95 6.61 -12.88
N GLY A 328 15.84 6.41 -14.20
CA GLY A 328 15.41 7.44 -15.14
C GLY A 328 14.00 7.25 -15.68
N GLU A 329 13.69 7.87 -16.82
CA GLU A 329 12.34 7.86 -17.42
C GLU A 329 11.78 6.43 -17.60
N ALA A 330 12.59 5.48 -18.09
CA ALA A 330 12.13 4.12 -18.36
C ALA A 330 11.79 3.37 -17.07
N GLU A 331 12.65 3.47 -16.05
CA GLU A 331 12.47 2.87 -14.73
C GLU A 331 11.27 3.46 -14.00
N ARG A 332 11.12 4.79 -14.03
CA ARG A 332 9.97 5.51 -13.45
C ARG A 332 8.67 5.12 -14.12
N ARG A 333 8.67 5.02 -15.46
CA ARG A 333 7.51 4.55 -16.22
C ARG A 333 7.11 3.13 -15.81
N TYR A 334 8.09 2.24 -15.63
CA TYR A 334 7.84 0.87 -15.15
C TYR A 334 7.20 0.88 -13.76
N LEU A 335 7.79 1.59 -12.80
CA LEU A 335 7.26 1.73 -11.43
C LEU A 335 5.83 2.29 -11.40
N LEU A 336 5.55 3.33 -12.18
CA LEU A 336 4.20 3.88 -12.29
C LEU A 336 3.22 2.92 -12.96
N SER A 337 3.69 2.10 -13.91
CA SER A 337 2.87 1.06 -14.55
C SER A 337 2.45 0.01 -13.53
N VAL A 338 3.39 -0.48 -12.72
CA VAL A 338 3.14 -1.42 -11.61
C VAL A 338 2.13 -0.82 -10.62
N LEU A 339 2.36 0.41 -10.15
CA LEU A 339 1.44 1.10 -9.24
C LEU A 339 0.04 1.22 -9.84
N ALA A 340 -0.07 1.63 -11.10
CA ALA A 340 -1.35 1.78 -11.77
C ALA A 340 -2.08 0.44 -11.95
N THR A 341 -1.35 -0.66 -12.20
CA THR A 341 -1.93 -2.01 -12.25
C THR A 341 -2.48 -2.41 -10.88
N HIS A 342 -1.74 -2.15 -9.79
CA HIS A 342 -2.25 -2.39 -8.43
C HIS A 342 -3.48 -1.53 -8.09
N ILE A 343 -3.53 -0.26 -8.51
CA ILE A 343 -4.71 0.61 -8.31
C ILE A 343 -5.93 0.02 -9.02
N GLU A 344 -5.76 -0.45 -10.26
CA GLU A 344 -6.83 -1.06 -11.06
C GLU A 344 -7.29 -2.39 -10.44
N ASP A 345 -6.36 -3.29 -10.11
CA ASP A 345 -6.65 -4.61 -9.54
C ASP A 345 -7.32 -4.49 -8.16
N CYS A 346 -6.93 -3.51 -7.35
CA CYS A 346 -7.53 -3.30 -6.04
C CYS A 346 -8.79 -2.42 -6.08
N HIS A 347 -9.13 -1.83 -7.24
CA HIS A 347 -10.24 -0.89 -7.42
C HIS A 347 -10.28 0.18 -6.31
N VAL A 348 -9.14 0.77 -6.02
CA VAL A 348 -9.01 1.68 -4.87
C VAL A 348 -9.55 3.07 -5.21
N LYS A 349 -10.15 3.72 -4.22
CA LYS A 349 -10.66 5.10 -4.30
C LYS A 349 -10.25 5.87 -3.06
N GLY A 350 -9.77 7.09 -3.25
CA GLY A 350 -9.46 8.01 -2.16
C GLY A 350 -8.04 7.86 -1.60
N MET A 351 -7.19 6.98 -2.12
CA MET A 351 -5.84 6.77 -1.58
C MET A 351 -4.98 8.01 -1.70
N TRP A 352 -5.22 8.84 -2.70
CA TRP A 352 -4.50 10.09 -2.91
C TRP A 352 -4.49 10.99 -1.67
N THR A 353 -5.46 10.85 -0.75
CA THR A 353 -5.52 11.60 0.52
C THR A 353 -4.45 11.19 1.54
N HIS A 354 -3.82 10.03 1.37
CA HIS A 354 -2.71 9.55 2.22
C HIS A 354 -1.35 10.09 1.80
N PHE A 355 -1.29 10.77 0.66
CA PHE A 355 -0.07 11.38 0.14
C PHE A 355 -0.16 12.88 0.38
N ASP A 356 0.97 13.51 0.69
CA ASP A 356 1.02 14.97 0.82
C ASP A 356 0.45 15.65 -0.43
N GLN A 357 -0.25 16.77 -0.23
CA GLN A 357 -0.80 17.54 -1.34
C GLN A 357 0.32 17.89 -2.32
N GLY A 358 0.23 17.41 -3.56
CA GLY A 358 1.31 17.55 -4.52
C GLY A 358 1.05 16.80 -5.82
N GLU A 359 2.06 16.77 -6.69
CA GLU A 359 1.93 16.16 -8.01
C GLU A 359 1.73 14.64 -7.95
N PHE A 360 2.34 13.95 -6.98
CA PHE A 360 2.16 12.51 -6.82
C PHE A 360 0.75 12.13 -6.33
N SER A 361 0.20 12.85 -5.35
CA SER A 361 -1.19 12.69 -4.90
C SER A 361 -2.17 12.89 -6.07
N GLU A 362 -1.98 13.94 -6.88
CA GLU A 362 -2.80 14.18 -8.08
C GLU A 362 -2.61 13.10 -9.15
N CYS A 363 -1.41 12.51 -9.25
CA CYS A 363 -1.14 11.37 -10.13
C CYS A 363 -1.98 10.15 -9.74
N ILE A 364 -1.94 9.77 -8.47
CA ILE A 364 -2.73 8.66 -7.93
C ILE A 364 -4.23 8.92 -8.12
N HIS A 365 -4.71 10.12 -7.79
CA HIS A 365 -6.11 10.50 -7.97
C HIS A 365 -6.60 10.32 -9.41
N ARG A 366 -5.77 10.68 -10.40
CA ARG A 366 -6.11 10.51 -11.82
C ARG A 366 -6.11 9.06 -12.27
N LEU A 367 -5.17 8.26 -11.75
CA LEU A 367 -5.13 6.82 -11.99
C LEU A 367 -6.38 6.14 -11.43
N GLU A 368 -6.75 6.43 -10.18
CA GLU A 368 -7.97 5.88 -9.54
C GLU A 368 -9.25 6.22 -10.33
N ARG A 369 -9.33 7.44 -10.88
CA ARG A 369 -10.52 7.89 -11.62
C ARG A 369 -10.53 7.46 -13.08
N GLY A 370 -9.42 6.98 -13.62
CA GLY A 370 -9.24 6.80 -15.06
C GLY A 370 -9.47 8.10 -15.86
N GLN A 371 -9.21 9.27 -15.24
CA GLN A 371 -9.50 10.59 -15.81
C GLN A 371 -8.21 11.34 -16.15
N PHE A 372 -7.81 11.24 -17.41
CA PHE A 372 -6.56 11.82 -17.88
C PHE A 372 -6.75 13.18 -18.56
N PRO A 373 -5.76 14.09 -18.47
CA PRO A 373 -5.78 15.36 -19.19
C PRO A 373 -5.96 15.17 -20.71
N ARG A 374 -6.63 16.12 -21.38
CA ARG A 374 -6.81 16.07 -22.85
C ARG A 374 -5.51 15.89 -23.65
N LYS A 375 -4.39 16.42 -23.13
CA LYS A 375 -3.06 16.29 -23.76
C LYS A 375 -2.46 14.88 -23.64
N THR A 376 -2.95 14.09 -22.71
CA THR A 376 -2.51 12.72 -22.42
C THR A 376 -3.76 11.85 -22.24
N PRO A 377 -4.53 11.59 -23.31
CA PRO A 377 -5.89 11.05 -23.18
C PRO A 377 -5.92 9.57 -22.76
N THR A 378 -4.78 8.89 -22.78
CA THR A 378 -4.64 7.48 -22.39
C THR A 378 -3.81 7.34 -21.13
N ARG A 379 -4.02 6.24 -20.38
CA ARG A 379 -3.18 5.87 -19.22
C ARG A 379 -1.71 5.86 -19.61
N SER A 380 -1.36 5.17 -20.69
CA SER A 380 0.02 5.04 -21.18
C SER A 380 0.67 6.41 -21.42
N ALA A 381 0.00 7.33 -22.14
CA ALA A 381 0.54 8.67 -22.40
C ALA A 381 0.60 9.53 -21.14
N TYR A 382 -0.31 9.33 -20.19
CA TYR A 382 -0.28 10.01 -18.90
C TYR A 382 0.90 9.54 -18.05
N LEU A 383 1.17 8.23 -18.02
CA LEU A 383 2.33 7.65 -17.35
C LEU A 383 3.65 8.16 -17.95
N ASP A 384 3.77 8.23 -19.29
CA ASP A 384 4.92 8.86 -19.96
C ASP A 384 5.15 10.29 -19.50
N SER A 385 4.07 11.08 -19.43
CA SER A 385 4.17 12.47 -18.99
C SER A 385 4.55 12.62 -17.52
N CYS A 386 4.23 11.65 -16.67
CA CYS A 386 4.60 11.66 -15.25
C CYS A 386 6.03 11.20 -15.05
N ALA A 387 6.47 10.15 -15.76
CA ALA A 387 7.84 9.62 -15.68
C ALA A 387 8.92 10.64 -16.06
N LYS A 388 8.58 11.59 -16.94
CA LYS A 388 9.43 12.72 -17.35
C LYS A 388 9.61 13.82 -16.29
N ARG A 389 8.97 13.70 -15.12
CA ARG A 389 9.02 14.73 -14.07
C ARG A 389 9.92 14.25 -12.94
N PRO A 390 11.17 14.75 -12.83
CA PRO A 390 12.08 14.37 -11.76
C PRO A 390 11.48 14.66 -10.37
N ALA A 391 10.71 15.74 -10.23
CA ALA A 391 10.13 16.17 -8.96
C ALA A 391 8.75 15.58 -8.63
N LEU A 392 8.26 14.56 -9.36
CA LEU A 392 6.89 14.04 -9.16
C LEU A 392 6.65 13.61 -7.70
N CYS A 393 7.58 12.86 -7.11
CA CYS A 393 7.45 12.27 -5.77
C CYS A 393 7.88 13.18 -4.61
N GLY A 394 8.36 14.40 -4.87
CA GLY A 394 8.75 15.37 -3.84
C GLY A 394 9.57 14.81 -2.66
N SER A 395 9.60 15.53 -1.55
CA SER A 395 10.22 15.11 -0.28
C SER A 395 9.32 14.19 0.56
N TRP A 396 8.31 13.56 -0.04
CA TRP A 396 7.41 12.67 0.69
C TRP A 396 8.16 11.43 1.15
N VAL A 397 8.44 11.37 2.45
CA VAL A 397 8.97 10.17 3.12
C VAL A 397 7.82 9.56 3.91
N PRO A 398 7.33 8.37 3.52
CA PRO A 398 6.35 7.66 4.33
C PRO A 398 6.96 7.39 5.71
N PHE A 399 6.27 7.83 6.77
CA PHE A 399 6.66 7.68 8.19
C PHE A 399 7.84 8.57 8.68
N GLY A 400 8.27 9.55 7.90
CA GLY A 400 9.30 10.53 8.28
C GLY A 400 8.72 11.94 8.47
N ARG A 401 9.25 12.70 9.43
CA ARG A 401 8.78 14.04 9.81
C ARG A 401 8.95 15.07 8.68
N GLY A 402 7.92 15.28 7.85
CA GLY A 402 7.81 16.41 6.94
C GLY A 402 9.04 16.66 6.04
N PRO A 403 9.09 17.77 5.31
CA PRO A 403 10.33 18.23 4.70
C PRO A 403 11.24 18.71 5.83
N ASP A 404 11.98 17.79 6.46
CA ASP A 404 13.07 18.13 7.36
C ASP A 404 13.96 19.12 6.59
N THR A 405 14.14 20.34 7.07
CA THR A 405 15.24 21.18 6.59
C THR A 405 16.51 20.35 6.69
N VAL A 406 17.22 20.10 5.58
CA VAL A 406 18.46 19.30 5.59
C VAL A 406 19.32 19.79 6.75
N ASP A 407 19.51 18.93 7.76
CA ASP A 407 20.36 19.29 8.88
C ASP A 407 21.80 19.34 8.34
N MET A 408 22.30 20.56 8.17
CA MET A 408 23.67 20.77 7.72
C MET A 408 24.68 20.16 8.72
N ARG A 409 24.25 19.85 9.96
CA ARG A 409 25.05 19.13 10.95
C ARG A 409 25.25 17.69 10.50
N GLY A 410 26.50 17.37 10.12
CA GLY A 410 26.89 16.02 9.71
C GLY A 410 27.08 15.87 8.20
N LEU A 411 26.86 16.92 7.41
CA LEU A 411 27.30 16.98 6.02
C LEU A 411 28.80 17.27 5.97
N THR A 412 29.53 16.53 5.13
CA THR A 412 30.93 16.81 4.82
C THR A 412 31.01 17.42 3.45
N ARG A 413 31.56 18.63 3.32
CA ARG A 413 31.83 19.22 2.01
C ARG A 413 32.86 18.36 1.27
N VAL A 414 32.56 18.02 0.02
CA VAL A 414 33.43 17.21 -0.85
C VAL A 414 33.80 17.92 -2.15
N SER A 415 33.30 19.14 -2.41
CA SER A 415 33.72 19.97 -3.55
C SER A 415 34.76 21.03 -3.18
N ALA A 416 35.61 21.39 -4.14
CA ALA A 416 36.51 22.54 -4.07
C ALA A 416 35.74 23.88 -4.06
N ASP A 417 36.43 24.97 -3.70
CA ASP A 417 35.90 26.34 -3.79
C ASP A 417 35.74 26.79 -5.25
N GLY A 418 34.69 27.58 -5.51
CA GLY A 418 34.40 28.11 -6.84
C GLY A 418 34.01 27.05 -7.87
N LEU A 419 33.60 25.85 -7.44
CA LEU A 419 33.05 24.83 -8.32
C LEU A 419 31.76 25.39 -8.96
N TRP A 420 31.60 25.23 -10.27
CA TRP A 420 30.39 25.61 -10.97
C TRP A 420 29.86 24.45 -11.82
N THR A 421 28.57 24.46 -12.10
CA THR A 421 27.92 23.57 -13.07
C THR A 421 26.97 24.35 -13.98
N MET A 422 26.53 23.72 -15.07
CA MET A 422 25.55 24.27 -15.99
C MET A 422 24.16 23.71 -15.68
N TRP A 423 23.20 24.60 -15.45
CA TRP A 423 21.78 24.25 -15.29
C TRP A 423 20.93 25.20 -16.13
N ASP A 424 19.99 24.70 -16.94
CA ASP A 424 19.17 25.50 -17.85
C ASP A 424 19.95 26.50 -18.74
N ASN A 425 21.16 26.12 -19.17
CA ASN A 425 22.11 26.95 -19.92
C ASN A 425 22.68 28.16 -19.15
N ALA A 426 22.56 28.17 -17.82
CA ALA A 426 23.20 29.15 -16.95
C ALA A 426 24.24 28.47 -16.05
N ALA A 427 25.35 29.16 -15.78
CA ALA A 427 26.40 28.68 -14.89
C ALA A 427 26.09 29.09 -13.44
N TYR A 428 25.95 28.11 -12.55
CA TYR A 428 25.74 28.29 -11.12
C TYR A 428 26.97 27.83 -10.35
N GLU A 429 27.35 28.60 -9.33
CA GLU A 429 28.32 28.12 -8.33
C GLU A 429 27.64 27.06 -7.47
N VAL A 430 28.33 25.96 -7.21
CA VAL A 430 27.77 24.81 -6.50
C VAL A 430 28.70 24.34 -5.40
N VAL A 431 28.12 23.84 -4.32
CA VAL A 431 28.81 23.14 -3.25
C VAL A 431 28.25 21.74 -3.17
N ILE A 432 29.13 20.74 -3.17
CA ILE A 432 28.74 19.35 -3.07
C ILE A 432 29.04 18.87 -1.66
N TYR A 433 28.02 18.27 -1.04
CA TYR A 433 28.10 17.67 0.28
C TYR A 433 27.92 16.16 0.19
N ARG A 434 28.64 15.43 1.05
CA ARG A 434 28.43 14.01 1.30
C ARG A 434 27.82 13.84 2.69
N ARG A 435 26.69 13.12 2.74
CA ARG A 435 26.01 12.70 3.98
C ARG A 435 26.75 11.53 4.63
N ARG A 436 26.45 11.26 5.91
CA ARG A 436 26.98 10.09 6.64
C ARG A 436 26.56 8.76 6.03
N ASP A 437 25.41 8.70 5.37
CA ASP A 437 24.90 7.54 4.65
C ASP A 437 25.51 7.39 3.23
N GLY A 438 26.49 8.22 2.88
CA GLY A 438 27.19 8.17 1.59
C GLY A 438 26.53 8.96 0.45
N ARG A 439 25.29 9.43 0.63
CA ARG A 439 24.57 10.20 -0.40
C ARG A 439 25.23 11.54 -0.69
N VAL A 440 25.15 11.96 -1.95
CA VAL A 440 25.74 13.21 -2.42
C VAL A 440 24.63 14.21 -2.71
N ILE A 441 24.79 15.43 -2.19
CA ILE A 441 23.88 16.56 -2.37
C ILE A 441 24.62 17.64 -3.15
N LEU A 442 23.98 18.19 -4.19
CA LEU A 442 24.47 19.34 -4.94
C LEU A 442 23.68 20.59 -4.53
N HIS A 443 24.35 21.57 -3.95
CA HIS A 443 23.78 22.77 -3.36
C HIS A 443 24.19 24.02 -4.15
N TYR A 444 23.28 24.94 -4.47
CA TYR A 444 23.58 26.15 -5.24
C TYR A 444 22.80 27.38 -4.74
N PRO A 445 23.34 28.61 -4.86
CA PRO A 445 22.65 29.81 -4.41
C PRO A 445 21.54 30.16 -5.41
N PHE A 446 20.28 30.11 -4.96
CA PHE A 446 19.11 30.45 -5.78
C PHE A 446 18.77 31.94 -5.73
N TRP A 447 18.86 32.54 -4.55
CA TRP A 447 18.47 33.93 -4.34
C TRP A 447 19.30 34.58 -3.24
N LYS A 448 19.64 35.86 -3.39
CA LYS A 448 20.28 36.65 -2.35
C LYS A 448 19.34 37.77 -1.93
N ASP A 449 18.98 37.82 -0.66
CA ASP A 449 18.17 38.90 -0.14
C ASP A 449 18.98 40.20 -0.22
N ALA A 450 18.46 41.15 -1.01
CA ALA A 450 19.16 42.39 -1.32
C ALA A 450 19.34 43.32 -0.10
N LYS A 451 18.55 43.14 0.97
CA LYS A 451 18.59 44.00 2.16
C LYS A 451 19.53 43.45 3.23
N THR A 452 19.54 42.13 3.40
CA THR A 452 20.30 41.45 4.44
C THR A 452 21.61 40.87 3.92
N GLY A 453 21.76 40.76 2.60
CA GLY A 453 22.87 40.05 1.97
C GLY A 453 22.84 38.53 2.20
N LYS A 454 21.78 38.00 2.83
CA LYS A 454 21.65 36.58 3.13
C LYS A 454 21.38 35.80 1.84
N GLU A 455 22.20 34.79 1.59
CA GLU A 455 22.04 33.87 0.47
C GLU A 455 21.08 32.74 0.87
N PHE A 456 20.09 32.51 0.03
CA PHE A 456 19.15 31.42 0.05
C PHE A 456 19.58 30.45 -1.03
N TRP A 457 19.77 29.22 -0.62
CA TRP A 457 20.33 28.17 -1.45
C TRP A 457 19.22 27.16 -1.83
N GLU A 458 19.23 26.71 -3.07
CA GLU A 458 18.47 25.55 -3.58
C GLU A 458 19.42 24.35 -3.76
N GLY A 459 18.86 23.19 -4.11
CA GLY A 459 19.62 21.94 -4.24
C GLY A 459 19.72 21.14 -2.94
N LEU A 460 18.99 21.55 -1.90
CA LEU A 460 18.74 20.74 -0.70
C LEU A 460 17.50 19.86 -0.80
N ASP A 461 16.83 19.81 -1.96
CA ASP A 461 15.62 19.01 -2.05
C ASP A 461 15.99 17.53 -1.91
N HIS A 462 15.44 16.89 -0.87
CA HIS A 462 15.72 15.50 -0.46
C HIS A 462 15.49 14.44 -1.55
N GLY A 463 14.95 14.85 -2.69
CA GLY A 463 14.74 13.98 -3.84
C GLY A 463 16.05 13.54 -4.46
N ASP A 464 16.83 14.45 -5.02
CA ASP A 464 17.86 14.07 -6.01
C ASP A 464 19.10 13.46 -5.35
N ASN A 465 19.34 12.17 -5.59
CA ASN A 465 20.56 11.49 -5.17
C ASN A 465 21.58 11.56 -6.30
N TYR A 466 22.67 12.30 -6.08
CA TYR A 466 23.80 12.32 -6.98
C TYR A 466 24.80 11.21 -6.61
N ARG A 467 25.62 10.79 -7.58
CA ARG A 467 26.77 9.90 -7.35
C ARG A 467 28.04 10.63 -7.71
N LEU A 468 28.98 10.68 -6.77
CA LEU A 468 30.31 11.24 -6.98
C LEU A 468 31.34 10.11 -6.94
N GLU A 469 31.94 9.86 -8.08
CA GLU A 469 33.08 8.95 -8.24
C GLU A 469 34.34 9.78 -8.40
N MET A 470 35.36 9.50 -7.60
CA MET A 470 36.67 10.14 -7.71
C MET A 470 37.58 9.21 -8.52
N ASP A 471 38.44 9.78 -9.35
CA ASP A 471 39.45 8.98 -10.05
C ASP A 471 40.50 8.54 -9.02
N ASP A 472 40.52 7.25 -8.66
CA ASP A 472 41.38 6.71 -7.60
C ASP A 472 42.87 7.00 -7.87
N ALA A 473 43.45 7.89 -7.04
CA ALA A 473 44.86 7.93 -6.71
C ALA A 473 45.02 8.62 -5.35
N ASP A 474 45.50 7.86 -4.37
CA ASP A 474 45.96 8.23 -3.02
C ASP A 474 44.92 8.26 -1.89
N ASP A 475 44.50 7.05 -1.51
CA ASP A 475 43.82 6.74 -0.23
C ASP A 475 44.75 6.87 1.00
N ASN A 476 45.85 7.62 0.91
CA ASN A 476 46.97 7.58 1.86
C ASN A 476 47.58 8.92 2.27
N ASP A 477 46.86 10.04 2.15
CA ASP A 477 47.32 11.25 2.83
C ASP A 477 46.18 12.01 3.52
N ASN A 478 46.51 12.59 4.67
CA ASN A 478 45.58 13.20 5.64
C ASN A 478 44.91 14.50 5.15
N GLY A 479 44.66 14.63 3.84
CA GLY A 479 43.90 15.70 3.22
C GLY A 479 43.02 15.14 2.11
N ARG A 480 41.74 14.88 2.40
CA ARG A 480 40.75 14.44 1.40
C ARG A 480 40.74 15.40 0.21
N ARG A 481 41.26 14.96 -0.94
CA ARG A 481 41.22 15.72 -2.19
C ARG A 481 39.76 16.03 -2.54
N LEU A 482 39.42 17.33 -2.58
CA LEU A 482 38.08 17.78 -2.91
C LEU A 482 37.83 17.65 -4.43
N PHE A 483 36.59 17.37 -4.81
CA PHE A 483 36.15 17.32 -6.21
C PHE A 483 36.20 18.71 -6.85
N ASP A 484 36.91 18.81 -7.97
CA ASP A 484 37.12 20.07 -8.70
C ASP A 484 36.55 20.05 -10.14
N GLY A 485 35.84 18.98 -10.49
CA GLY A 485 35.29 18.74 -11.83
C GLY A 485 36.25 18.07 -12.81
N THR A 486 37.52 17.83 -12.43
CA THR A 486 38.54 17.20 -13.29
C THR A 486 39.14 15.93 -12.72
N ASN A 487 38.84 15.62 -11.46
CA ASN A 487 39.40 14.51 -10.69
C ASN A 487 38.34 13.45 -10.31
N GLY A 488 37.31 13.34 -11.14
CA GLY A 488 36.19 12.44 -10.92
C GLY A 488 34.99 12.81 -11.79
N SER A 489 33.89 12.12 -11.57
CA SER A 489 32.61 12.34 -12.24
C SER A 489 31.48 12.50 -11.24
N LEU A 490 30.69 13.55 -11.41
CA LEU A 490 29.41 13.72 -10.72
C LEU A 490 28.29 13.27 -11.67
N MET A 491 27.48 12.33 -11.24
CA MET A 491 26.34 11.82 -12.01
C MET A 491 25.02 12.27 -11.37
N SER A 492 24.07 12.66 -12.22
CA SER A 492 22.68 12.93 -11.86
C SER A 492 21.91 11.65 -11.53
N THR A 493 20.69 11.79 -11.05
CA THR A 493 19.74 10.68 -10.86
C THR A 493 19.47 9.90 -12.14
N GLU A 494 19.49 10.56 -13.31
CA GLU A 494 19.32 9.92 -14.62
C GLU A 494 20.57 9.13 -15.06
N GLY A 495 21.69 9.27 -14.34
CA GLY A 495 22.99 8.72 -14.71
C GLY A 495 23.79 9.60 -15.67
N ASP A 496 23.26 10.78 -16.04
CA ASP A 496 24.00 11.73 -16.87
C ASP A 496 25.13 12.38 -16.08
N VAL A 497 26.29 12.52 -16.72
CA VAL A 497 27.45 13.22 -16.14
C VAL A 497 27.17 14.72 -16.09
N ILE A 498 27.19 15.26 -14.89
CA ILE A 498 27.05 16.69 -14.63
C ILE A 498 28.42 17.34 -14.81
N GLN A 499 28.54 18.13 -15.88
CA GLN A 499 29.76 18.88 -16.14
C GLN A 499 29.99 19.90 -15.02
N CYS A 500 31.12 19.76 -14.33
CA CYS A 500 31.56 20.67 -13.29
C CYS A 500 32.95 21.21 -13.62
N GLY A 501 33.29 22.38 -13.10
CA GLY A 501 34.64 22.90 -13.24
C GLY A 501 34.98 24.02 -12.27
N THR A 502 36.27 24.33 -12.15
CA THR A 502 36.81 25.41 -11.31
C THR A 502 37.56 26.47 -12.12
N ARG A 503 37.99 26.14 -13.34
CA ARG A 503 38.85 27.00 -14.17
C ARG A 503 38.02 27.82 -15.16
N LYS A 504 37.63 29.02 -14.72
CA LYS A 504 36.84 30.06 -15.42
C LYS A 504 35.38 29.67 -15.68
N ARG A 505 34.47 30.41 -15.02
CA ARG A 505 33.04 30.41 -15.32
C ARG A 505 32.86 30.63 -16.84
N PRO A 506 32.23 29.71 -17.59
CA PRO A 506 31.97 29.92 -19.01
C PRO A 506 31.17 31.23 -19.14
N ALA A 507 31.56 32.05 -20.12
CA ALA A 507 30.88 33.33 -20.35
C ALA A 507 29.40 33.04 -20.59
N ALA A 508 28.56 33.48 -19.66
CA ALA A 508 27.12 33.26 -19.76
C ALA A 508 26.63 33.80 -21.10
N THR A 509 26.00 32.96 -21.90
CA THR A 509 25.22 33.43 -23.05
C THR A 509 24.13 34.31 -22.45
N LYS A 510 24.25 35.64 -22.61
CA LYS A 510 23.29 36.61 -22.09
C LYS A 510 21.89 36.30 -22.64
N ARG A 511 21.13 35.45 -21.97
CA ARG A 511 19.69 35.58 -21.98
C ARG A 511 19.39 36.81 -21.14
N ARG A 512 18.76 37.79 -21.79
CA ARG A 512 18.08 38.89 -21.12
C ARG A 512 17.25 38.27 -20.00
N LEU A 513 17.67 38.46 -18.75
CA LEU A 513 16.77 38.34 -17.61
C LEU A 513 15.62 39.29 -17.93
N VAL A 514 14.50 38.74 -18.39
CA VAL A 514 13.24 39.47 -18.40
C VAL A 514 12.97 39.73 -16.93
N ASN A 515 13.06 41.00 -16.52
CA ASN A 515 12.76 41.43 -15.17
C ASN A 515 11.47 40.74 -14.70
N SER A 516 11.59 39.95 -13.63
CA SER A 516 10.49 39.34 -12.89
C SER A 516 9.60 40.35 -12.16
N GLU A 517 9.69 41.64 -12.50
CA GLU A 517 8.69 42.65 -12.16
C GLU A 517 7.40 42.52 -12.99
N GLU A 518 7.44 41.86 -14.15
CA GLU A 518 6.22 41.57 -14.93
C GLU A 518 5.42 40.37 -14.40
N SER A 519 6.03 39.40 -13.72
CA SER A 519 5.30 38.29 -13.09
C SER A 519 4.60 38.72 -11.80
N SER A 520 5.24 39.57 -10.99
CA SER A 520 4.66 40.11 -9.75
C SER A 520 3.60 41.19 -10.01
N SER A 521 3.72 42.00 -11.08
CA SER A 521 2.66 42.92 -11.51
C SER A 521 1.48 42.21 -12.18
N ASN A 522 1.70 41.15 -12.97
CA ASN A 522 0.61 40.34 -13.53
C ASN A 522 -0.12 39.49 -12.48
N GLN A 523 0.58 39.04 -11.42
CA GLN A 523 -0.04 38.32 -10.30
C GLN A 523 -0.83 39.28 -9.39
N ARG A 524 -0.35 40.51 -9.15
CA ARG A 524 -1.13 41.58 -8.49
C ARG A 524 -2.33 42.04 -9.32
N ASN A 525 -2.21 42.16 -10.64
CA ASN A 525 -3.33 42.50 -11.52
C ASN A 525 -4.37 41.37 -11.61
N ARG A 526 -3.96 40.09 -11.59
CA ARG A 526 -4.90 38.95 -11.52
C ARG A 526 -5.66 38.88 -10.20
N ILE A 527 -5.00 39.17 -9.07
CA ILE A 527 -5.66 39.20 -7.75
C ILE A 527 -6.64 40.39 -7.63
N ASN A 528 -6.28 41.56 -8.17
CA ASN A 528 -7.18 42.74 -8.16
C ASN A 528 -8.37 42.59 -9.13
N THR A 529 -8.19 41.92 -10.28
CA THR A 529 -9.28 41.65 -11.23
C THR A 529 -10.24 40.59 -10.69
N ALA A 530 -9.74 39.59 -9.96
CA ALA A 530 -10.55 38.59 -9.27
C ALA A 530 -11.35 39.19 -8.10
N ARG A 531 -10.77 40.14 -7.33
CA ARG A 531 -11.50 40.88 -6.27
C ARG A 531 -12.58 41.80 -6.83
N LYS A 532 -12.35 42.51 -7.94
CA LYS A 532 -13.38 43.35 -8.59
C LYS A 532 -14.54 42.52 -9.18
N LYS A 533 -14.28 41.34 -9.75
CA LYS A 533 -15.34 40.42 -10.23
C LYS A 533 -16.16 39.76 -9.11
N ARG A 534 -15.62 39.65 -7.90
CA ARG A 534 -16.35 39.13 -6.72
C ARG A 534 -17.19 40.21 -6.02
N ALA A 535 -16.82 41.49 -6.16
CA ALA A 535 -17.57 42.62 -5.63
C ALA A 535 -18.72 43.08 -6.56
N SER A 536 -18.74 42.71 -7.83
CA SER A 536 -19.86 43.00 -8.76
C SER A 536 -20.88 41.85 -8.89
N ARG A 537 -20.75 40.81 -8.07
CA ARG A 537 -21.65 39.63 -8.01
C ARG A 537 -22.22 39.38 -6.61
N ARG A 538 -21.97 40.29 -5.68
CA ARG A 538 -22.82 40.59 -4.54
C ARG A 538 -23.50 41.91 -4.83
#